data_AF-A0A1J5KD35-F1
#
_entry.id   AF-A0A1J5KD35-F1
#
_cell.length_a   1.000
_cell.length_b   1.000
_cell.length_c   1.000
_cell.angle_alpha   90.00
_cell.angle_beta   90.00
_cell.angle_gamma   90.00
#
_symmetry.space_group_name_H-M   'P 1'
#
loop_
_entity.id
_entity.type
_entity.pdbx_description
1 polymer ?
#
loop_
_entity_poly.entity_id
_entity_poly.type
_entity_poly.pdbx_seq_one_letter_code
_entity_poly.pdbx_strand_id
1 'polypeptide(L)'
;MLKYLFLLIFSLTCVAQDEWFFKDMLAGEIKKIEKKESKGHFKGRSKAYHIDISGDGRREYMYFKLVDGKIYLVLKNAQKETIYNFKFPINGHSARVYKVLKKKISKDRVITLFFFYDGHSSYLGKKGTASLYGGVVDKGSFEHFELKKLASIWLEEEFRETYKRRLYEVGFKDIDMNGQLEVIVNGGQTKRIIHYKGKGEWIGL
;
A
#
# COMPACT_ATOMS: atom_id res chain seq x y z
N MET A 1 -40.26 50.52 -13.80
CA MET A 1 -39.61 50.36 -12.46
C MET A 1 -39.81 48.97 -11.85
N LEU A 2 -40.98 48.33 -11.96
CA LEU A 2 -41.25 47.03 -11.33
C LEU A 2 -40.35 45.85 -11.81
N LYS A 3 -39.87 45.88 -13.06
CA LYS A 3 -38.94 44.86 -13.61
C LYS A 3 -37.55 44.87 -12.97
N TYR A 4 -37.05 46.03 -12.53
CA TYR A 4 -35.73 46.13 -11.89
C TYR A 4 -35.77 45.72 -10.41
N LEU A 5 -36.93 45.84 -9.77
CA LEU A 5 -37.14 45.40 -8.39
C LEU A 5 -37.09 43.87 -8.27
N PHE A 6 -37.59 43.14 -9.28
CA PHE A 6 -37.58 41.67 -9.30
C PHE A 6 -36.16 41.09 -9.42
N LEU A 7 -35.26 41.76 -10.13
CA LEU A 7 -33.86 41.33 -10.30
C LEU A 7 -33.05 41.47 -9.00
N LEU A 8 -33.41 42.41 -8.14
CA LEU A 8 -32.73 42.69 -6.87
C LEU A 8 -33.11 41.70 -5.75
N ILE A 9 -34.31 41.11 -5.83
CA ILE A 9 -34.79 40.13 -4.85
C ILE A 9 -34.11 38.75 -5.07
N PHE A 10 -33.78 38.40 -6.32
CA PHE A 10 -33.06 37.15 -6.62
C PHE A 10 -31.58 37.17 -6.20
N SER A 11 -30.92 38.34 -6.17
CA SER A 11 -29.54 38.46 -5.70
C SER A 11 -29.37 38.25 -4.19
N LEU A 12 -30.43 38.44 -3.38
CA LEU A 12 -30.37 38.25 -1.93
C LEU A 12 -30.46 36.78 -1.51
N THR A 13 -30.78 35.88 -2.44
CA THR A 13 -30.83 34.42 -2.21
C THR A 13 -29.55 33.70 -2.63
N CYS A 14 -28.53 34.42 -3.07
CA CYS A 14 -27.18 33.89 -3.23
C CYS A 14 -26.53 33.74 -1.84
N VAL A 15 -27.12 32.88 -1.03
CA VAL A 15 -26.68 32.54 0.32
C VAL A 15 -25.37 31.75 0.19
N ALA A 16 -24.26 32.45 0.41
CA ALA A 16 -23.18 32.10 1.35
C ALA A 16 -22.66 30.64 1.42
N GLN A 17 -22.89 29.81 0.41
CA GLN A 17 -22.35 28.46 0.36
C GLN A 17 -20.82 28.50 0.33
N ASP A 18 -20.28 29.44 -0.44
CA ASP A 18 -18.84 29.66 -0.54
C ASP A 18 -18.28 30.25 0.78
N GLU A 19 -18.98 31.19 1.41
CA GLU A 19 -18.52 31.80 2.68
C GLU A 19 -18.45 30.76 3.80
N TRP A 20 -19.46 29.89 3.92
CA TRP A 20 -19.46 28.81 4.91
C TRP A 20 -18.33 27.81 4.62
N PHE A 21 -18.12 27.45 3.35
CA PHE A 21 -17.01 26.60 2.93
C PHE A 21 -15.64 27.21 3.26
N PHE A 22 -15.45 28.51 2.99
CA PHE A 22 -14.22 29.23 3.34
C PHE A 22 -14.03 29.32 4.86
N LYS A 23 -15.10 29.53 5.61
CA LYS A 23 -15.06 29.58 7.07
C LYS A 23 -14.68 28.21 7.67
N ASP A 24 -15.24 27.12 7.15
CA ASP A 24 -14.88 25.75 7.55
C ASP A 24 -13.43 25.40 7.16
N MET A 25 -12.97 25.85 5.99
CA MET A 25 -11.59 25.68 5.53
C MET A 25 -10.60 26.46 6.39
N LEU A 26 -10.92 27.70 6.76
CA LEU A 26 -10.06 28.58 7.57
C LEU A 26 -10.10 28.24 9.06
N ALA A 27 -11.24 27.78 9.59
CA ALA A 27 -11.39 27.33 10.97
C ALA A 27 -10.75 25.94 11.21
N GLY A 28 -10.32 25.25 10.16
CA GLY A 28 -9.79 23.88 10.25
C GLY A 28 -10.87 22.84 10.57
N GLU A 29 -12.15 23.24 10.56
CA GLU A 29 -13.31 22.41 10.84
C GLU A 29 -13.86 21.72 9.57
N ILE A 30 -12.98 21.35 8.64
CA ILE A 30 -13.39 20.42 7.58
C ILE A 30 -13.67 19.08 8.27
N LYS A 31 -14.92 18.89 8.74
CA LYS A 31 -15.43 17.60 9.18
C LYS A 31 -15.15 16.66 8.02
N LYS A 32 -14.18 15.76 8.20
CA LYS A 32 -13.93 14.68 7.25
C LYS A 32 -15.26 13.96 7.11
N ILE A 33 -15.95 14.23 6.00
CA ILE A 33 -17.18 13.52 5.66
C ILE A 33 -16.76 12.06 5.65
N GLU A 34 -17.27 11.28 6.60
CA GLU A 34 -17.02 9.85 6.66
C GLU A 34 -17.56 9.27 5.36
N LYS A 35 -16.64 9.02 4.44
CA LYS A 35 -16.96 8.50 3.11
C LYS A 35 -17.48 7.09 3.35
N LYS A 36 -18.80 6.92 3.42
CA LYS A 36 -19.44 5.59 3.50
C LYS A 36 -18.76 4.70 2.46
N GLU A 37 -18.23 3.56 2.91
CA GLU A 37 -17.60 2.62 1.99
C GLU A 37 -18.63 2.23 0.93
N SER A 38 -18.41 2.69 -0.31
CA SER A 38 -19.29 2.34 -1.42
C SER A 38 -19.27 0.83 -1.58
N LYS A 39 -20.44 0.19 -1.65
CA LYS A 39 -20.54 -1.24 -1.95
C LYS A 39 -19.88 -1.48 -3.31
N GLY A 40 -18.69 -2.09 -3.30
CA GLY A 40 -17.95 -2.28 -4.54
C GLY A 40 -18.72 -3.14 -5.53
N HIS A 41 -18.66 -2.79 -6.82
CA HIS A 41 -19.47 -3.40 -7.87
C HIS A 41 -18.76 -4.60 -8.48
N PHE A 42 -17.49 -4.41 -8.88
CA PHE A 42 -16.68 -5.46 -9.47
C PHE A 42 -15.81 -6.10 -8.42
N LYS A 43 -15.93 -7.43 -8.25
CA LYS A 43 -15.17 -8.19 -7.25
C LYS A 43 -14.49 -9.39 -7.91
N GLY A 44 -13.18 -9.43 -7.81
CA GLY A 44 -12.36 -10.59 -8.16
C GLY A 44 -11.59 -11.10 -6.94
N ARG A 45 -11.19 -12.37 -6.95
CA ARG A 45 -10.38 -12.97 -5.90
C ARG A 45 -9.36 -13.92 -6.51
N SER A 46 -8.12 -13.88 -6.02
CA SER A 46 -7.12 -14.89 -6.34
C SER A 46 -7.44 -16.22 -5.66
N LYS A 47 -6.71 -17.27 -6.04
CA LYS A 47 -6.63 -18.50 -5.23
C LYS A 47 -6.19 -18.15 -3.81
N ALA A 48 -6.71 -18.90 -2.84
CA ALA A 48 -6.27 -18.82 -1.45
C ALA A 48 -5.05 -19.73 -1.24
N TYR A 49 -4.02 -19.18 -0.60
CA TYR A 49 -2.80 -19.89 -0.26
C TYR A 49 -2.77 -20.13 1.25
N HIS A 50 -2.42 -21.34 1.68
CA HIS A 50 -2.28 -21.67 3.10
C HIS A 50 -0.81 -21.61 3.47
N ILE A 51 -0.43 -20.55 4.15
CA ILE A 51 0.97 -20.28 4.49
C ILE A 51 0.98 -19.95 5.98
N ASP A 52 1.87 -20.61 6.72
CA ASP A 52 2.24 -20.19 8.07
C ASP A 52 3.01 -18.87 7.94
N ILE A 53 2.35 -17.73 8.10
CA ILE A 53 2.93 -16.38 8.02
C ILE A 53 3.53 -16.00 9.38
N SER A 54 2.89 -16.46 10.46
CA SER A 54 3.26 -16.15 11.84
C SER A 54 4.54 -16.86 12.31
N GLY A 55 4.84 -18.04 11.75
CA GLY A 55 5.95 -18.89 12.16
C GLY A 55 5.64 -19.77 13.36
N ASP A 56 4.37 -19.87 13.78
CA ASP A 56 3.93 -20.69 14.93
C ASP A 56 3.56 -22.13 14.54
N GLY A 57 3.63 -22.46 13.25
CA GLY A 57 3.28 -23.76 12.68
C GLY A 57 1.81 -23.91 12.30
N ARG A 58 0.95 -22.93 12.60
CA ARG A 58 -0.43 -22.84 12.12
C ARG A 58 -0.43 -22.08 10.81
N ARG A 59 -1.26 -22.54 9.86
CA ARG A 59 -1.32 -21.94 8.52
C ARG A 59 -2.46 -20.92 8.46
N GLU A 60 -2.12 -19.69 8.09
CA GLU A 60 -3.09 -18.66 7.74
C GLU A 60 -3.49 -18.76 6.26
N TYR A 61 -4.67 -18.24 5.95
CA TYR A 61 -5.14 -18.10 4.58
C TYR A 61 -4.74 -16.73 4.05
N MET A 62 -4.02 -16.71 2.93
CA MET A 62 -3.65 -15.49 2.22
C MET A 62 -4.28 -15.48 0.83
N TYR A 63 -4.92 -14.37 0.47
CA TYR A 63 -5.37 -14.14 -0.91
C TYR A 63 -5.42 -12.66 -1.24
N PHE A 64 -5.48 -12.35 -2.53
CA PHE A 64 -5.68 -11.02 -3.04
C PHE A 64 -7.11 -10.83 -3.51
N LYS A 65 -7.72 -9.71 -3.13
CA LYS A 65 -9.07 -9.32 -3.54
C LYS A 65 -8.96 -8.09 -4.44
N LEU A 66 -9.60 -8.13 -5.60
CA LEU A 66 -9.73 -7.00 -6.50
C LEU A 66 -11.15 -6.42 -6.31
N VAL A 67 -11.26 -5.14 -5.96
CA VAL A 67 -12.55 -4.45 -5.84
C VAL A 67 -12.47 -3.13 -6.59
N ASP A 68 -13.24 -2.98 -7.67
CA ASP A 68 -13.27 -1.77 -8.51
C ASP A 68 -11.85 -1.26 -8.87
N GLY A 69 -10.99 -2.16 -9.34
CA GLY A 69 -9.60 -1.86 -9.70
C GLY A 69 -8.64 -1.70 -8.53
N LYS A 70 -9.10 -1.77 -7.28
CA LYS A 70 -8.25 -1.71 -6.07
C LYS A 70 -7.84 -3.11 -5.63
N ILE A 71 -6.57 -3.29 -5.27
CA ILE A 71 -6.02 -4.58 -4.85
C ILE A 71 -5.84 -4.58 -3.34
N TYR A 72 -6.40 -5.60 -2.70
CA TYR A 72 -6.31 -5.81 -1.27
C TYR A 72 -5.60 -7.13 -0.97
N LEU A 73 -4.62 -7.11 -0.07
CA LEU A 73 -4.17 -8.31 0.63
C LEU A 73 -5.17 -8.61 1.74
N VAL A 74 -5.64 -9.86 1.81
CA VAL A 74 -6.46 -10.34 2.93
C VAL A 74 -5.77 -11.54 3.56
N LEU A 75 -5.55 -11.45 4.87
CA LEU A 75 -5.09 -12.55 5.71
C LEU A 75 -6.23 -13.01 6.62
N LYS A 76 -6.37 -14.32 6.76
CA LYS A 76 -7.33 -14.93 7.69
C LYS A 76 -6.66 -15.98 8.56
N ASN A 77 -7.11 -16.10 9.81
CA ASN A 77 -6.69 -17.18 10.69
C ASN A 77 -7.25 -18.55 10.24
N ALA A 78 -6.91 -19.60 10.97
CA ALA A 78 -7.39 -20.97 10.72
C ALA A 78 -8.93 -21.08 10.76
N GLN A 79 -9.59 -20.24 11.57
CA GLN A 79 -11.03 -20.12 11.74
C GLN A 79 -11.70 -19.29 10.63
N LYS A 80 -10.94 -18.82 9.63
CA LYS A 80 -11.39 -17.99 8.50
C LYS A 80 -11.85 -16.57 8.88
N GLU A 81 -11.48 -16.10 10.06
CA GLU A 81 -11.68 -14.71 10.49
C GLU A 81 -10.57 -13.84 9.92
N THR A 82 -10.92 -12.62 9.49
CA THR A 82 -9.95 -11.69 8.91
C THR A 82 -9.07 -11.11 10.01
N ILE A 83 -7.77 -11.41 9.96
CA ILE A 83 -6.78 -10.87 10.90
C ILE A 83 -6.07 -9.64 10.35
N TYR A 84 -6.00 -9.50 9.02
CA TYR A 84 -5.36 -8.36 8.39
C TYR A 84 -5.93 -8.08 7.00
N ASN A 85 -6.08 -6.81 6.67
CA ASN A 85 -6.56 -6.35 5.37
C ASN A 85 -5.79 -5.08 4.97
N PHE A 86 -5.09 -5.13 3.84
CA PHE A 86 -4.27 -4.02 3.37
C PHE A 86 -4.56 -3.68 1.92
N LYS A 87 -4.76 -2.40 1.63
CA LYS A 87 -4.99 -1.90 0.27
C LYS A 87 -3.66 -1.43 -0.32
N PHE A 88 -3.23 -2.06 -1.41
CA PHE A 88 -2.05 -1.58 -2.14
C PHE A 88 -2.34 -0.25 -2.85
N PRO A 89 -1.41 0.71 -2.81
CA PRO A 89 -1.51 1.93 -3.61
C PRO A 89 -1.19 1.59 -5.07
N ILE A 90 -2.10 1.91 -5.98
CA ILE A 90 -1.98 1.60 -7.41
C ILE A 90 -1.68 2.91 -8.14
N ASN A 91 -0.66 2.90 -9.00
CA ASN A 91 -0.22 4.04 -9.79
C ASN A 91 -0.60 3.94 -11.27
N GLY A 92 -1.08 2.78 -11.72
CA GLY A 92 -1.45 2.58 -13.12
C GLY A 92 -2.15 1.26 -13.40
N HIS A 93 -2.18 0.87 -14.67
CA HIS A 93 -2.84 -0.37 -15.10
C HIS A 93 -1.96 -1.60 -14.85
N SER A 94 -2.58 -2.77 -14.79
CA SER A 94 -1.91 -4.07 -14.60
C SER A 94 -1.14 -4.22 -13.28
N ALA A 95 -1.46 -3.41 -12.28
CA ALA A 95 -0.89 -3.57 -10.94
C ALA A 95 -1.16 -4.97 -10.38
N ARG A 96 -0.16 -5.59 -9.74
CA ARG A 96 -0.29 -6.94 -9.18
C ARG A 96 0.85 -7.27 -8.22
N VAL A 97 0.54 -8.08 -7.21
CA VAL A 97 1.59 -8.80 -6.47
C VAL A 97 2.06 -9.97 -7.34
N TYR A 98 3.35 -10.01 -7.64
CA TYR A 98 3.93 -11.05 -8.51
C TYR A 98 4.85 -12.02 -7.76
N LYS A 99 5.29 -11.67 -6.55
CA LYS A 99 6.08 -12.55 -5.69
C LYS A 99 5.81 -12.25 -4.22
N VAL A 100 5.72 -13.30 -3.41
CA VAL A 100 5.68 -13.23 -1.95
C VAL A 100 6.83 -14.06 -1.41
N LEU A 101 7.58 -13.51 -0.46
CA LEU A 101 8.72 -14.17 0.16
C LEU A 101 8.58 -14.14 1.68
N LYS A 102 8.56 -15.31 2.31
CA LYS A 102 8.63 -15.46 3.76
C LYS A 102 10.07 -15.75 4.16
N LYS A 103 10.57 -15.09 5.19
CA LYS A 103 11.89 -15.36 5.76
C LYS A 103 11.86 -15.21 7.28
N LYS A 104 12.55 -16.09 7.98
CA LYS A 104 12.83 -15.92 9.41
C LYS A 104 14.01 -14.96 9.56
N ILE A 105 13.81 -13.83 10.25
CA ILE A 105 14.85 -12.78 10.41
C ILE A 105 15.54 -12.85 11.77
N SER A 106 14.89 -13.38 12.80
CA SER A 106 15.48 -13.70 14.11
C SER A 106 14.86 -14.99 14.65
N LYS A 107 15.20 -15.42 15.87
CA LYS A 107 14.58 -16.60 16.50
C LYS A 107 13.07 -16.49 16.66
N ASP A 108 12.57 -15.28 16.87
CA ASP A 108 11.18 -14.97 17.23
C ASP A 108 10.46 -14.08 16.20
N ARG A 109 11.10 -13.69 15.10
CA ARG A 109 10.52 -12.79 14.10
C ARG A 109 10.55 -13.38 12.70
N VAL A 110 9.43 -13.24 12.01
CA VAL A 110 9.25 -13.67 10.62
C VAL A 110 8.81 -12.47 9.80
N ILE A 111 9.54 -12.19 8.71
CA ILE A 111 9.16 -11.20 7.73
C ILE A 111 8.45 -11.86 6.56
N THR A 112 7.40 -11.20 6.06
CA THR A 112 6.80 -11.48 4.77
C THR A 112 6.94 -10.27 3.86
N LEU A 113 7.61 -10.48 2.73
CA LEU A 113 7.85 -9.49 1.69
C LEU A 113 6.90 -9.70 0.52
N PHE A 114 6.26 -8.63 0.07
CA PHE A 114 5.39 -8.60 -1.09
C PHE A 114 6.02 -7.73 -2.18
N PHE A 115 6.34 -8.37 -3.31
CA PHE A 115 6.85 -7.69 -4.49
C PHE A 115 5.64 -7.27 -5.32
N PHE A 116 5.34 -5.99 -5.30
CA PHE A 116 4.14 -5.42 -5.90
C PHE A 116 4.51 -4.56 -7.10
N TYR A 117 3.99 -4.89 -8.28
CA TYR A 117 4.06 -4.00 -9.43
C TYR A 117 2.94 -2.97 -9.30
N ASP A 118 3.31 -1.69 -9.24
CA ASP A 118 2.39 -0.57 -8.98
C ASP A 118 1.51 -0.25 -10.20
N GLY A 119 1.85 -0.84 -11.35
CA GLY A 119 1.21 -0.62 -12.65
C GLY A 119 2.04 0.30 -13.55
N HIS A 120 1.58 0.46 -14.79
CA HIS A 120 2.16 1.41 -15.74
C HIS A 120 1.20 2.55 -16.09
N SER A 121 1.76 3.73 -16.33
CA SER A 121 1.08 4.86 -16.99
C SER A 121 1.45 4.88 -18.48
N SER A 122 0.53 5.33 -19.34
CA SER A 122 0.66 5.23 -20.80
C SER A 122 0.49 6.56 -21.54
N TYR A 123 0.44 7.70 -20.85
CA TYR A 123 0.05 8.97 -21.48
C TYR A 123 1.07 9.51 -22.51
N LEU A 124 2.38 9.29 -22.32
CA LEU A 124 3.45 9.77 -23.23
C LEU A 124 4.59 8.75 -23.43
N GLY A 125 4.41 7.52 -22.96
CA GLY A 125 5.41 6.44 -22.88
C GLY A 125 5.02 5.47 -21.77
N LYS A 126 5.48 4.21 -21.81
CA LYS A 126 5.16 3.26 -20.74
C LYS A 126 6.15 3.43 -19.60
N LYS A 127 5.69 3.91 -18.45
CA LYS A 127 6.48 3.95 -17.21
C LYS A 127 5.84 3.07 -16.17
N GLY A 128 6.59 2.09 -15.66
CA GLY A 128 6.15 1.17 -14.63
C GLY A 128 7.08 1.17 -13.43
N THR A 129 6.52 1.05 -12.23
CA THR A 129 7.31 0.86 -11.00
C THR A 129 6.88 -0.39 -10.26
N ALA A 130 7.80 -1.01 -9.54
CA ALA A 130 7.45 -1.99 -8.51
C ALA A 130 7.99 -1.55 -7.15
N SER A 131 7.18 -1.81 -6.14
CA SER A 131 7.45 -1.51 -4.75
C SER A 131 7.57 -2.82 -3.94
N LEU A 132 8.51 -2.83 -3.00
CA LEU A 132 8.64 -3.88 -2.00
C LEU A 132 7.87 -3.45 -0.75
N TYR A 133 6.92 -4.28 -0.34
CA TYR A 133 6.24 -4.14 0.95
C TYR A 133 6.73 -5.21 1.91
N GLY A 134 6.86 -4.87 3.19
CA GLY A 134 7.29 -5.80 4.23
C GLY A 134 6.44 -5.66 5.47
N GLY A 135 6.08 -6.80 6.04
CA GLY A 135 5.39 -6.91 7.32
C GLY A 135 6.07 -7.97 8.16
N VAL A 136 6.21 -7.71 9.46
CA VAL A 136 6.88 -8.62 10.40
C VAL A 136 5.86 -9.09 11.42
N VAL A 137 5.88 -10.41 11.66
CA VAL A 137 5.18 -11.03 12.78
C VAL A 137 6.19 -11.27 13.90
N ASP A 138 5.89 -10.71 15.07
CA ASP A 138 6.69 -10.84 16.28
C ASP A 138 6.08 -11.93 17.18
N LYS A 139 6.87 -12.94 17.54
CA LYS A 139 6.48 -14.02 18.46
C LYS A 139 5.17 -14.74 18.07
N GLY A 140 4.92 -14.86 16.76
CA GLY A 140 3.70 -15.50 16.23
C GLY A 140 2.43 -14.65 16.32
N SER A 141 2.51 -13.38 16.75
CA SER A 141 1.35 -12.49 16.91
C SER A 141 1.22 -11.47 15.78
N PHE A 142 -0.01 -11.29 15.28
CA PHE A 142 -0.35 -10.26 14.30
C PHE A 142 -0.70 -8.90 14.93
N GLU A 143 -0.60 -8.75 16.25
CA GLU A 143 -1.02 -7.54 16.99
C GLU A 143 -0.36 -6.25 16.45
N HIS A 144 0.90 -6.33 16.05
CA HIS A 144 1.66 -5.20 15.48
C HIS A 144 2.03 -5.42 14.01
N PHE A 145 1.36 -6.36 13.35
CA PHE A 145 1.62 -6.63 11.94
C PHE A 145 1.10 -5.49 11.08
N GLU A 146 2.03 -4.80 10.42
CA GLU A 146 1.72 -3.74 9.48
C GLU A 146 2.58 -3.89 8.23
N LEU A 147 1.94 -3.88 7.06
CA LEU A 147 2.65 -3.79 5.80
C LEU A 147 3.08 -2.35 5.52
N LYS A 148 4.39 -2.14 5.45
CA LYS A 148 4.98 -0.86 5.03
C LYS A 148 5.72 -1.00 3.71
N LYS A 149 5.69 0.05 2.91
CA LYS A 149 6.52 0.16 1.72
C LYS A 149 7.98 0.35 2.15
N LEU A 150 8.83 -0.61 1.80
CA LEU A 150 10.25 -0.62 2.18
C LEU A 150 11.11 0.12 1.15
N ALA A 151 10.90 -0.16 -0.13
CA ALA A 151 11.66 0.46 -1.23
C ALA A 151 10.91 0.33 -2.55
N SER A 152 11.24 1.18 -3.52
CA SER A 152 10.97 0.90 -4.93
C SER A 152 12.07 -0.03 -5.45
N ILE A 153 11.73 -1.14 -6.10
CA ILE A 153 12.64 -2.24 -6.49
C ILE A 153 12.73 -2.49 -8.00
N TRP A 154 11.91 -1.81 -8.78
CA TRP A 154 11.86 -1.94 -10.23
C TRP A 154 11.46 -0.58 -10.80
N LEU A 155 12.22 -0.09 -11.78
CA LEU A 155 11.77 0.96 -12.69
C LEU A 155 11.83 0.45 -14.14
N GLU A 156 10.73 0.60 -14.86
CA GLU A 156 10.59 0.28 -16.28
C GLU A 156 10.21 1.54 -17.04
N GLU A 157 10.92 1.81 -18.13
CA GLU A 157 10.65 2.94 -19.00
C GLU A 157 10.78 2.51 -20.45
N GLU A 158 9.73 2.78 -21.22
CA GLU A 158 9.67 2.63 -22.66
C GLU A 158 9.41 4.00 -23.26
N PHE A 159 10.36 4.50 -24.05
CA PHE A 159 10.23 5.76 -24.77
C PHE A 159 10.76 5.58 -26.20
N ARG A 160 9.87 5.81 -27.18
CA ARG A 160 10.14 5.53 -28.61
C ARG A 160 10.60 4.07 -28.78
N GLU A 161 11.79 3.84 -29.35
CA GLU A 161 12.33 2.49 -29.61
C GLU A 161 13.24 1.98 -28.47
N THR A 162 13.40 2.72 -27.38
CA THR A 162 14.30 2.33 -26.29
C THR A 162 13.52 1.80 -25.09
N TYR A 163 13.80 0.55 -24.73
CA TYR A 163 13.33 -0.08 -23.51
C TYR A 163 14.45 -0.12 -22.46
N LYS A 164 14.17 0.37 -21.26
CA LYS A 164 15.10 0.31 -20.13
C LYS A 164 14.39 -0.30 -18.92
N ARG A 165 15.06 -1.28 -18.30
CA ARG A 165 14.62 -1.88 -17.04
C ARG A 165 15.75 -1.86 -16.03
N ARG A 166 15.49 -1.32 -14.84
CA ARG A 166 16.40 -1.35 -13.71
C ARG A 166 15.81 -2.22 -12.61
N LEU A 167 16.46 -3.35 -12.33
CA LEU A 167 16.05 -4.31 -11.31
C LEU A 167 16.91 -4.12 -10.06
N TYR A 168 16.29 -4.10 -8.90
CA TYR A 168 16.99 -4.12 -7.63
C TYR A 168 16.91 -5.50 -6.98
N GLU A 169 18.04 -5.94 -6.43
CA GLU A 169 18.14 -7.21 -5.73
C GLU A 169 17.76 -7.02 -4.28
N VAL A 170 16.96 -7.96 -3.75
CA VAL A 170 16.53 -7.95 -2.35
C VAL A 170 17.20 -9.12 -1.63
N GLY A 171 17.95 -8.82 -0.59
CA GLY A 171 18.70 -9.77 0.22
C GLY A 171 18.49 -9.57 1.72
N PHE A 172 19.13 -10.44 2.51
CA PHE A 172 19.11 -10.41 3.96
C PHE A 172 20.51 -10.60 4.51
N LYS A 173 20.91 -9.81 5.50
CA LYS A 173 22.19 -9.98 6.20
C LYS A 173 22.06 -9.37 7.60
N ASP A 174 22.65 -10.02 8.59
CA ASP A 174 22.87 -9.45 9.92
C ASP A 174 24.11 -8.56 9.84
N ILE A 175 23.90 -7.24 9.89
CA ILE A 175 24.95 -6.23 9.68
C ILE A 175 25.60 -5.81 10.99
N ASP A 176 24.82 -5.71 12.06
CA ASP A 176 25.29 -5.28 13.38
C ASP A 176 25.59 -6.44 14.34
N MET A 177 25.46 -7.69 13.87
CA MET A 177 25.73 -8.93 14.60
C MET A 177 24.79 -9.12 15.81
N ASN A 178 23.59 -8.57 15.77
CA ASN A 178 22.62 -8.66 16.87
C ASN A 178 21.74 -9.93 16.81
N GLY A 179 21.92 -10.79 15.80
CA GLY A 179 21.13 -12.00 15.58
C GLY A 179 19.81 -11.77 14.82
N GLN A 180 19.60 -10.56 14.29
CA GLN A 180 18.50 -10.20 13.40
C GLN A 180 19.03 -9.84 12.01
N LEU A 181 18.40 -10.38 10.98
CA LEU A 181 18.72 -10.03 9.59
C LEU A 181 18.05 -8.70 9.19
N GLU A 182 18.82 -7.77 8.65
CA GLU A 182 18.31 -6.59 7.93
C GLU A 182 17.87 -6.93 6.51
N VAL A 183 16.91 -6.17 5.99
CA VAL A 183 16.54 -6.20 4.57
C VAL A 183 17.50 -5.31 3.79
N ILE A 184 18.13 -5.87 2.78
CA ILE A 184 19.03 -5.14 1.87
C ILE A 184 18.38 -5.02 0.50
N VAL A 185 18.34 -3.82 -0.05
CA VAL A 185 17.92 -3.56 -1.43
C VAL A 185 19.09 -2.95 -2.20
N ASN A 186 19.63 -3.68 -3.17
CA ASN A 186 20.76 -3.26 -4.00
C ASN A 186 20.28 -2.81 -5.38
N GLY A 187 20.61 -1.58 -5.77
CA GLY A 187 20.28 -1.01 -7.07
C GLY A 187 21.51 -0.48 -7.80
N GLY A 188 22.26 -1.36 -8.44
CA GLY A 188 23.54 -0.98 -9.08
C GLY A 188 24.53 -0.51 -8.01
N GLN A 189 24.87 0.79 -8.03
CA GLN A 189 25.80 1.38 -7.05
C GLN A 189 25.13 1.81 -5.74
N THR A 190 23.79 1.87 -5.68
CA THR A 190 23.09 2.24 -4.44
C THR A 190 22.72 1.01 -3.64
N LYS A 191 22.88 1.10 -2.32
CA LYS A 191 22.50 0.05 -1.38
C LYS A 191 21.66 0.67 -0.28
N ARG A 192 20.45 0.13 -0.09
CA ARG A 192 19.56 0.50 1.02
C ARG A 192 19.55 -0.61 2.04
N ILE A 193 19.77 -0.25 3.30
CA ILE A 193 19.68 -1.16 4.45
C ILE A 193 18.46 -0.72 5.24
N ILE A 194 17.57 -1.67 5.51
CA ILE A 194 16.31 -1.41 6.21
C ILE A 194 16.26 -2.33 7.41
N HIS A 195 16.21 -1.73 8.60
CA HIS A 195 16.23 -2.44 9.86
C HIS A 195 14.85 -2.41 10.51
N TYR A 196 14.41 -3.53 11.06
CA TYR A 196 13.15 -3.64 11.78
C TYR A 196 13.39 -3.47 13.28
N LYS A 197 12.79 -2.44 13.88
CA LYS A 197 13.01 -2.11 15.30
C LYS A 197 12.08 -2.89 16.24
N GLY A 198 10.99 -3.46 15.72
CA GLY A 198 9.93 -4.09 16.51
C GLY A 198 8.63 -3.29 16.44
N LYS A 199 7.51 -3.95 16.78
CA LYS A 199 6.18 -3.30 16.88
C LYS A 199 5.74 -2.54 15.61
N GLY A 200 6.09 -3.06 14.44
CA GLY A 200 5.76 -2.42 13.15
C GLY A 200 6.66 -1.23 12.78
N GLU A 201 7.68 -0.89 13.57
CA GLU A 201 8.61 0.21 13.28
C GLU A 201 9.80 -0.23 12.43
N TRP A 202 10.19 0.63 11.49
CA TRP A 202 11.29 0.40 10.56
C TRP A 202 12.20 1.62 10.52
N ILE A 203 13.50 1.38 10.40
CA ILE A 203 14.54 2.40 10.23
C ILE A 203 15.13 2.24 8.82
N GLY A 204 15.37 3.37 8.15
CA GLY A 204 15.93 3.40 6.79
C GLY A 204 14.88 3.39 5.66
N LEU A 205 13.61 3.69 5.98
CA LEU A 205 12.52 3.86 5.00
C LEU A 205 12.63 5.13 4.16
#